data_AF-A0A7C7IWA7-F1
#
_entry.id   AF-A0A7C7IWA7-F1
#
_cell.length_a   1.000
_cell.length_b   1.000
_cell.length_c   1.000
_cell.angle_alpha   90.00
_cell.angle_beta   90.00
_cell.angle_gamma   90.00
#
_symmetry.space_group_name_H-M   'P 1'
#
loop_
_entity.id
_entity.type
_entity.pdbx_description
1 polymer ?
#
loop_
_entity_poly.entity_id
_entity_poly.type
_entity_poly.pdbx_seq_one_letter_code
_entity_poly.pdbx_strand_id
1 'polypeptide(L)'
;MDLAECAYKDNSDGTVSDTDNDLQWSIRDSRQELGKWLNWDEAEAYVKACNEQSYLGHNDWRLPTKSEVRSLFKNKEIYQRIFLSMAQKKERKVSNYQAGGEFSYWTSETRYDSYAWKSYYPTGKEICVDKSVSTTGTAARLTRDL
;
A
#
# COMPACT_ATOMS: atom_id res chain seq x y z
N MET A 1 -2.37 -2.95 -31.87
CA MET A 1 -2.20 -1.91 -30.84
C MET A 1 -1.71 -2.64 -29.61
N ASP A 2 -0.40 -2.72 -29.53
CA ASP A 2 0.39 -3.56 -28.65
C ASP A 2 0.12 -3.18 -27.19
N LEU A 3 -0.45 -4.13 -26.45
CA LEU A 3 -0.62 -4.03 -25.01
C LEU A 3 0.79 -4.05 -24.42
N ALA A 4 1.19 -2.89 -23.89
CA ALA A 4 2.46 -2.63 -23.24
C ALA A 4 3.00 -3.87 -22.52
N GLU A 5 4.17 -4.30 -22.99
CA GLU A 5 5.06 -5.23 -22.30
C GLU A 5 5.12 -4.82 -20.82
N CYS A 6 4.77 -5.74 -19.93
CA CYS A 6 4.27 -5.47 -18.58
C CYS A 6 5.07 -4.40 -17.82
N ALA A 7 4.46 -3.24 -17.56
CA ALA A 7 5.00 -2.15 -16.73
C ALA A 7 5.49 -2.61 -15.34
N TYR A 8 5.04 -3.77 -14.87
CA TYR A 8 5.41 -4.37 -13.60
C TYR A 8 6.08 -5.73 -13.82
N LYS A 9 7.32 -5.85 -13.34
CA LYS A 9 8.14 -7.06 -13.42
C LYS A 9 8.38 -7.62 -12.03
N ASP A 10 7.89 -8.83 -11.78
CA ASP A 10 8.19 -9.58 -10.55
C ASP A 10 9.66 -10.03 -10.57
N ASN A 11 10.39 -9.77 -9.49
CA ASN A 11 11.81 -10.08 -9.37
C ASN A 11 12.07 -11.42 -8.64
N SER A 12 11.01 -12.13 -8.23
CA SER A 12 11.05 -13.44 -7.55
C SER A 12 11.84 -13.49 -6.23
N ASP A 13 12.20 -12.32 -5.69
CA ASP A 13 12.88 -12.07 -4.42
C ASP A 13 11.94 -11.44 -3.37
N GLY A 14 10.67 -11.24 -3.70
CA GLY A 14 9.70 -10.52 -2.88
C GLY A 14 9.49 -9.06 -3.29
N THR A 15 10.15 -8.61 -4.36
CA THR A 15 10.00 -7.27 -4.93
C THR A 15 9.39 -7.28 -6.34
N VAL A 16 8.83 -6.15 -6.76
CA VAL A 16 8.35 -5.92 -8.11
C VAL A 16 8.87 -4.57 -8.62
N SER A 17 9.44 -4.55 -9.82
CA SER A 17 9.91 -3.34 -10.49
C SER A 17 8.80 -2.74 -11.35
N ASP A 18 8.57 -1.44 -11.18
CA ASP A 18 7.71 -0.60 -12.01
C ASP A 18 8.58 0.18 -13.00
N THR A 19 8.60 -0.26 -14.25
CA THR A 19 9.46 0.31 -15.31
C THR A 19 8.94 1.63 -15.87
N ASP A 20 7.67 1.97 -15.63
CA ASP A 20 7.08 3.23 -16.12
C ASP A 20 7.45 4.42 -15.22
N ASN A 21 7.55 4.16 -13.91
CA ASN A 21 7.84 5.20 -12.92
C ASN A 21 9.27 5.14 -12.40
N ASP A 22 10.05 4.19 -12.89
CA ASP A 22 11.37 3.85 -12.37
C ASP A 22 11.27 3.66 -10.84
N LEU A 23 10.42 2.71 -10.38
CA LEU A 23 10.23 2.41 -8.95
C LEU A 23 10.41 0.91 -8.66
N GLN A 24 10.69 0.55 -7.41
CA GLN A 24 10.58 -0.84 -6.95
C GLN A 24 9.71 -0.92 -5.70
N TRP A 25 8.79 -1.89 -5.67
CA TRP A 25 7.82 -2.08 -4.61
C TRP A 25 8.06 -3.40 -3.88
N SER A 26 7.86 -3.42 -2.57
CA SER A 26 7.71 -4.68 -1.84
C SER A 26 6.35 -5.31 -2.19
N ILE A 27 6.33 -6.61 -2.48
CA ILE A 27 5.08 -7.32 -2.80
C ILE A 27 4.16 -7.34 -1.57
N ARG A 28 4.76 -7.52 -0.38
CA ARG A 28 4.05 -7.49 0.89
C ARG A 28 4.10 -6.12 1.54
N ASP A 29 2.98 -5.73 2.12
CA ASP A 29 2.88 -4.55 2.97
C ASP A 29 3.08 -4.93 4.45
N SER A 30 3.21 -3.90 5.29
CA SER A 30 3.42 -4.07 6.73
C SER A 30 2.29 -4.82 7.43
N ARG A 31 1.06 -4.81 6.88
CA ARG A 31 -0.06 -5.56 7.45
C ARG A 31 0.03 -7.04 7.12
N GLN A 32 0.50 -7.40 5.93
CA GLN A 32 0.77 -8.78 5.55
C GLN A 32 1.93 -9.37 6.35
N GLU A 33 2.95 -8.56 6.68
CA GLU A 33 4.11 -9.00 7.45
C GLU A 33 3.86 -9.02 8.97
N LEU A 34 3.25 -7.98 9.53
CA LEU A 34 3.07 -7.82 10.99
C LEU A 34 1.68 -8.24 11.49
N GLY A 35 0.72 -8.49 10.59
CA GLY A 35 -0.67 -8.82 10.95
C GLY A 35 -1.46 -7.66 11.58
N LYS A 36 -0.87 -6.46 11.69
CA LYS A 36 -1.49 -5.28 12.30
C LYS A 36 -1.48 -4.08 11.37
N TRP A 37 -2.37 -3.12 11.64
CA TRP A 37 -2.32 -1.80 11.02
C TRP A 37 -1.29 -0.94 11.76
N LEU A 38 -0.64 -0.04 11.04
CA LEU A 38 0.33 0.91 11.60
C LEU A 38 -0.25 2.32 11.52
N ASN A 39 -0.02 3.12 12.56
CA ASN A 39 -0.13 4.57 12.45
C ASN A 39 1.10 5.15 11.71
N TRP A 40 1.15 6.47 11.53
CA TRP A 40 2.21 7.12 10.76
C TRP A 40 3.60 6.96 11.42
N ASP A 41 3.71 7.22 12.72
CA ASP A 41 4.96 7.01 13.48
C ASP A 41 5.42 5.56 13.44
N GLU A 42 4.49 4.61 13.54
CA GLU A 42 4.77 3.18 13.40
C GLU A 42 5.23 2.81 11.99
N ALA A 43 4.68 3.47 10.95
CA ALA A 43 5.10 3.24 9.57
C ALA A 43 6.51 3.79 9.32
N GLU A 44 6.86 4.96 9.86
CA GLU A 44 8.22 5.48 9.82
C GLU A 44 9.19 4.57 10.58
N ALA A 45 8.81 4.11 11.77
CA ALA A 45 9.60 3.16 12.56
C ALA A 45 9.79 1.84 11.80
N TYR A 46 8.75 1.36 11.11
CA TYR A 46 8.82 0.16 10.28
C TYR A 46 9.82 0.32 9.12
N VAL A 47 9.79 1.44 8.41
CA VAL A 47 10.76 1.74 7.34
C VAL A 47 12.19 1.75 7.88
N LYS A 48 12.43 2.43 9.02
CA LYS A 48 13.75 2.44 9.67
C LYS A 48 14.21 1.03 10.03
N ALA A 49 13.34 0.24 10.65
CA ALA A 49 13.64 -1.14 11.03
C ALA A 49 13.92 -2.04 9.81
N CYS A 50 13.19 -1.87 8.70
CA CYS A 50 13.45 -2.56 7.44
C CYS A 50 14.83 -2.18 6.87
N ASN A 51 15.19 -0.91 6.92
CA ASN A 51 16.47 -0.43 6.42
C ASN A 51 17.66 -0.89 7.27
N GLU A 52 17.51 -0.91 8.60
CA GLU A 52 18.52 -1.45 9.52
C GLU A 52 18.77 -2.95 9.32
N GLN A 53 17.74 -3.69 8.90
CA GLN A 53 17.79 -5.13 8.69
C GLN A 53 18.12 -5.55 7.26
N SER A 54 18.36 -4.59 6.35
CA SER A 54 18.50 -4.86 4.91
C SER A 54 17.34 -5.72 4.38
N TYR A 55 16.10 -5.32 4.68
CA TYR A 55 14.90 -6.05 4.29
C TYR A 55 14.86 -6.28 2.78
N LEU A 56 14.62 -7.53 2.36
CA LEU A 56 14.71 -7.98 0.97
C LEU A 56 16.06 -7.65 0.29
N GLY A 57 17.14 -7.55 1.06
CA GLY A 57 18.49 -7.22 0.56
C GLY A 57 18.76 -5.73 0.35
N HIS A 58 17.80 -4.86 0.71
CA HIS A 58 17.86 -3.41 0.48
C HIS A 58 17.72 -2.62 1.77
N ASN A 59 18.38 -1.46 1.85
CA ASN A 59 18.38 -0.58 3.01
C ASN A 59 17.96 0.87 2.70
N ASP A 60 17.37 1.06 1.52
CA ASP A 60 16.93 2.34 0.95
C ASP A 60 15.39 2.41 0.80
N TRP A 61 14.64 1.66 1.59
CA TRP A 61 13.17 1.72 1.58
C TRP A 61 12.64 3.06 2.09
N ARG A 62 11.56 3.55 1.47
CA ARG A 62 10.82 4.74 1.90
C ARG A 62 9.30 4.55 1.83
N LEU A 63 8.57 5.51 2.38
CA LEU A 63 7.12 5.62 2.18
C LEU A 63 6.80 6.22 0.79
N PRO A 64 5.63 5.94 0.21
CA PRO A 64 5.22 6.52 -1.04
C PRO A 64 4.82 7.96 -0.98
N THR A 65 5.06 8.65 -2.08
CA THR A 65 4.31 9.84 -2.42
C THR A 65 2.92 9.49 -2.92
N LYS A 66 2.02 10.48 -2.84
CA LYS A 66 0.64 10.38 -3.31
C LYS A 66 0.54 10.02 -4.80
N SER A 67 1.45 10.53 -5.63
CA SER A 67 1.46 10.29 -7.07
C SER A 67 1.83 8.85 -7.42
N GLU A 68 2.79 8.28 -6.70
CA GLU A 68 3.25 6.91 -6.91
C GLU A 68 2.18 5.89 -6.53
N VAL A 69 1.47 6.12 -5.42
CA VAL A 69 0.32 5.28 -5.03
C VAL A 69 -0.80 5.37 -6.07
N ARG A 70 -1.06 6.56 -6.62
CA ARG A 70 -2.03 6.73 -7.70
C ARG A 70 -1.61 5.97 -8.97
N SER A 71 -0.33 5.98 -9.31
CA SER A 71 0.21 5.19 -10.42
C SER A 71 0.02 3.69 -10.19
N LEU A 72 0.34 3.22 -8.98
CA LEU A 72 0.15 1.82 -8.59
C LEU A 72 -1.30 1.35 -8.72
N PHE A 73 -2.25 2.21 -8.37
CA PHE A 73 -3.69 1.90 -8.44
C PHE A 73 -4.31 2.12 -9.81
N LYS A 74 -3.58 2.74 -10.75
CA LYS A 74 -4.07 3.00 -12.11
C LYS A 74 -4.50 1.71 -12.81
N ASN A 75 -3.75 0.63 -12.62
CA ASN A 75 -4.08 -0.68 -13.17
C ASN A 75 -4.51 -1.66 -12.07
N LYS A 76 -5.83 -1.70 -11.83
CA LYS A 76 -6.48 -2.54 -10.81
C LYS A 76 -6.17 -4.03 -10.97
N GLU A 77 -6.12 -4.54 -12.20
CA GLU A 77 -5.92 -5.97 -12.47
C GLU A 77 -4.50 -6.40 -12.13
N ILE A 78 -3.51 -5.61 -12.55
CA ILE A 78 -2.10 -5.84 -12.19
C ILE A 78 -1.94 -5.72 -10.67
N TYR A 79 -2.52 -4.69 -10.07
CA TYR A 79 -2.47 -4.48 -8.64
C TYR A 79 -3.02 -5.68 -7.85
N GLN A 80 -4.19 -6.20 -8.26
CA GLN A 80 -4.78 -7.39 -7.64
C GLN A 80 -3.93 -8.64 -7.84
N ARG A 81 -3.36 -8.82 -9.03
CA ARG A 81 -2.55 -10.00 -9.38
C ARG A 81 -1.21 -10.03 -8.66
N ILE A 82 -0.58 -8.89 -8.45
CA ILE A 82 0.77 -8.84 -7.86
C ILE A 82 0.68 -8.68 -6.34
N PHE A 83 -0.09 -7.71 -5.86
CA PHE A 83 -0.08 -7.32 -4.44
C PHE A 83 -1.21 -7.95 -3.61
N LEU A 84 -2.23 -8.55 -4.25
CA LEU A 84 -3.38 -9.16 -3.56
C LEU A 84 -3.57 -10.65 -3.89
N SER A 85 -2.76 -11.26 -4.75
CA SER A 85 -2.99 -12.63 -5.25
C SER A 85 -2.79 -13.74 -4.21
N MET A 86 -2.18 -13.45 -3.06
CA MET A 86 -2.14 -14.38 -1.93
C MET A 86 -3.43 -14.38 -1.07
N ALA A 87 -4.48 -13.68 -1.47
CA ALA A 87 -5.82 -13.85 -0.91
C ALA A 87 -6.74 -14.56 -1.92
N GLN A 88 -6.48 -15.83 -2.23
CA GLN A 88 -7.59 -16.72 -2.56
C GLN A 88 -8.49 -16.80 -1.31
N LYS A 89 -9.43 -15.87 -1.20
CA LYS A 89 -10.54 -15.93 -0.25
C LYS A 89 -11.25 -17.25 -0.52
N LYS A 90 -11.04 -18.25 0.34
CA LYS A 90 -12.04 -19.29 0.55
C LYS A 90 -13.33 -18.55 0.90
N GLU A 91 -14.33 -18.59 0.02
CA GLU A 91 -15.61 -17.91 0.19
C GLU A 91 -16.17 -18.20 1.60
N ARG A 92 -16.08 -17.23 2.50
CA ARG A 92 -16.79 -17.26 3.77
C ARG A 92 -18.13 -16.60 3.50
N LYS A 93 -19.13 -17.41 3.17
CA LYS A 93 -20.54 -17.01 3.23
C LYS A 93 -20.86 -16.64 4.68
N VAL A 94 -20.68 -15.38 5.04
CA VAL A 94 -21.29 -14.81 6.24
C VAL A 94 -22.30 -13.78 5.74
N SER A 95 -23.54 -14.22 5.64
CA SER A 95 -24.70 -13.33 5.49
C SER A 95 -24.74 -12.39 6.70
N ASN A 96 -24.85 -11.09 6.44
CA ASN A 96 -25.09 -9.99 7.39
C ASN A 96 -23.90 -9.18 7.94
N TYR A 97 -22.80 -9.03 7.21
CA TYR A 97 -21.85 -7.95 7.52
C TYR A 97 -21.91 -6.82 6.48
N GLN A 98 -22.53 -5.70 6.84
CA GLN A 98 -22.47 -4.46 6.06
C GLN A 98 -21.14 -3.75 6.36
N ALA A 99 -20.05 -4.21 5.72
CA ALA A 99 -18.76 -3.53 5.77
C ALA A 99 -18.85 -2.21 4.99
N GLY A 100 -18.75 -1.08 5.67
CA GLY A 100 -18.43 0.18 5.02
C GLY A 100 -17.01 0.14 4.46
N GLY A 101 -16.88 0.21 3.13
CA GLY A 101 -15.65 0.52 2.38
C GLY A 101 -14.48 -0.44 2.59
N GLU A 102 -14.34 -1.44 1.71
CA GLU A 102 -13.45 -2.59 1.91
C GLU A 102 -11.93 -2.30 1.97
N PHE A 103 -11.43 -1.14 1.49
CA PHE A 103 -10.01 -0.81 1.59
C PHE A 103 -9.81 0.71 1.66
N SER A 104 -9.10 1.21 2.66
CA SER A 104 -8.69 2.62 2.73
C SER A 104 -7.19 2.75 2.95
N TYR A 105 -6.56 3.77 2.37
CA TYR A 105 -5.12 4.02 2.45
C TYR A 105 -4.83 5.40 3.01
N TRP A 106 -3.84 5.51 3.89
CA TRP A 106 -3.27 6.79 4.31
C TRP A 106 -2.44 7.42 3.19
N THR A 107 -2.39 8.75 3.16
CA THR A 107 -1.54 9.54 2.27
C THR A 107 -0.59 10.40 3.08
N SER A 108 0.50 10.87 2.46
CA SER A 108 1.50 11.73 3.11
C SER A 108 1.04 13.17 3.35
N GLU A 109 -0.15 13.57 2.86
CA GLU A 109 -0.67 14.93 3.04
C GLU A 109 -1.32 15.10 4.42
N THR A 110 -0.95 16.20 5.10
CA THR A 110 -1.45 16.55 6.43
C THR A 110 -2.21 17.88 6.42
N ARG A 111 -3.05 18.08 7.43
CA ARG A 111 -3.73 19.34 7.68
C ARG A 111 -3.64 19.68 9.16
N TYR A 112 -3.23 20.91 9.48
CA TYR A 112 -3.06 21.42 10.85
C TYR A 112 -2.23 20.50 11.76
N ASP A 113 -1.30 19.73 11.19
CA ASP A 113 -0.42 18.76 11.86
C ASP A 113 -1.11 17.60 12.61
N SER A 114 -2.38 17.71 12.99
CA SER A 114 -3.12 16.65 13.70
C SER A 114 -3.98 15.79 12.77
N TYR A 115 -4.18 16.20 11.52
CA TYR A 115 -5.01 15.47 10.56
C TYR A 115 -4.18 14.96 9.38
N ALA A 116 -4.55 13.79 8.87
CA ALA A 116 -4.00 13.23 7.64
C ALA A 116 -5.13 12.82 6.70
N TRP A 117 -4.83 12.81 5.40
CA TRP A 117 -5.78 12.42 4.38
C TRP A 117 -5.74 10.91 4.16
N LYS A 118 -6.92 10.29 4.04
CA LYS A 118 -7.07 8.91 3.60
C LYS A 118 -8.02 8.80 2.42
N SER A 119 -7.75 7.85 1.52
CA SER A 119 -8.54 7.59 0.33
C SER A 119 -9.18 6.20 0.38
N TYR A 120 -10.45 6.10 -0.01
CA TYR A 120 -11.18 4.85 -0.09
C TYR A 120 -11.11 4.25 -1.48
N TYR A 121 -10.88 2.95 -1.54
CA TYR A 121 -11.04 2.15 -2.75
C TYR A 121 -12.41 1.44 -2.73
N PRO A 122 -13.11 1.29 -3.87
CA PRO A 122 -12.76 1.72 -5.24
C PRO A 122 -13.16 3.16 -5.58
N THR A 123 -13.80 3.89 -4.66
CA THR A 123 -14.46 5.17 -4.96
C THR A 123 -13.52 6.34 -5.14
N GLY A 124 -12.26 6.23 -4.70
CA GLY A 124 -11.28 7.32 -4.66
C GLY A 124 -11.63 8.41 -3.65
N LYS A 125 -12.67 8.23 -2.83
CA LYS A 125 -13.16 9.25 -1.92
C LYS A 125 -12.10 9.59 -0.87
N GLU A 126 -11.71 10.84 -0.78
CA GLU A 126 -10.74 11.34 0.19
C GLU A 126 -11.46 11.93 1.40
N ILE A 127 -11.01 11.59 2.61
CA ILE A 127 -11.43 12.26 3.85
C ILE A 127 -10.22 12.64 4.69
N CYS A 128 -10.33 13.77 5.37
CA CYS A 128 -9.33 14.25 6.32
C CYS A 128 -9.78 13.84 7.73
N VAL A 129 -8.94 13.05 8.41
CA VAL A 129 -9.25 12.50 9.74
C VAL A 129 -8.08 12.72 10.68
N ASP A 130 -8.39 12.81 11.97
CA ASP A 130 -7.38 12.96 13.00
C ASP A 130 -6.45 11.73 13.02
N LYS A 131 -5.14 11.98 13.14
CA LYS A 131 -4.08 10.96 13.08
C LYS A 131 -4.23 9.89 14.18
N SER A 132 -4.88 10.20 15.30
CA SER A 132 -5.06 9.29 16.45
C SER A 132 -6.26 8.33 16.32
N VAL A 133 -7.12 8.52 15.31
CA VAL A 133 -8.35 7.72 15.15
C VAL A 133 -8.03 6.37 14.51
N SER A 134 -7.87 5.34 15.35
CA SER A 134 -7.61 3.94 14.96
C SER A 134 -8.85 3.17 14.47
N THR A 135 -10.04 3.77 14.46
CA THR A 135 -11.32 3.02 14.36
C THR A 135 -11.80 2.72 12.94
N THR A 136 -11.11 3.17 11.89
CA THR A 136 -11.44 2.77 10.50
C THR A 136 -10.23 2.08 9.88
N GLY A 137 -10.31 0.78 9.62
CA GLY A 137 -9.22 -0.04 9.05
C GLY A 137 -8.61 0.61 7.79
N THR A 138 -7.44 1.23 7.96
CA THR A 138 -6.73 2.01 6.95
C THR A 138 -5.29 1.51 6.86
N ALA A 139 -4.84 1.12 5.66
CA ALA A 139 -3.49 0.62 5.39
C ALA A 139 -2.52 1.76 5.13
N ALA A 140 -1.24 1.50 5.39
CA ALA A 140 -0.14 2.17 4.73
C ALA A 140 0.46 1.21 3.69
N ARG A 141 0.83 1.74 2.53
CA ARG A 141 1.69 1.06 1.55
C ARG A 141 3.01 1.84 1.44
N LEU A 142 4.15 1.18 1.15
CA LEU A 142 5.50 1.74 0.93
C LEU A 142 5.82 1.92 -0.58
N THR A 143 6.70 2.85 -0.98
CA THR A 143 7.26 2.97 -2.36
C THR A 143 8.65 3.61 -2.33
N ARG A 144 9.48 3.51 -3.39
CA ARG A 144 10.77 4.22 -3.54
C ARG A 144 11.14 4.54 -5.00
N ASP A 145 12.01 5.53 -5.23
CA ASP A 145 12.64 5.86 -6.53
C ASP A 145 13.69 4.79 -6.92
N LEU A 146 13.91 4.55 -8.22
CA LEU A 146 15.02 3.76 -8.77
C LEU A 146 16.29 4.59 -8.98
#